data_AF-A0A9P8LCK6-F1
#
_entry.id   AF-A0A9P8LCK6-F1
#
_cell.length_a   1.000
_cell.length_b   1.000
_cell.length_c   1.000
_cell.angle_alpha   90.00
_cell.angle_beta   90.00
_cell.angle_gamma   90.00
#
_symmetry.space_group_name_H-M   'P 1'
#
loop_
_entity.id
_entity.type
_entity.pdbx_description
1 polymer ?
#
loop_
_entity_poly.entity_id
_entity_poly.type
_entity_poly.pdbx_seq_one_letter_code
_entity_poly.pdbx_strand_id
1 'polypeptide(L)'
;MAATTADFLPTRTFYILPHCSLTKSIQILNLTPHLTAPYTDPGFAAHAKQVAKQGGVAPCITVQKANLLGTRYMVLDPTDNNRELATWKAPLTSFGSSHISFPPGSRHSSHAITLSSFLKTFTHNSTPYAWQHGHLLHRNRFSLWMELPTGERRLVARYWQGCDWRTGGTVVLDGEQVDELVALITCVAILKRKRQRQSESAGGR
;
A
#
# COMPACT_ATOMS: atom_id res chain seq x y z
N MET A 1 -4.81 23.74 -10.87
CA MET A 1 -3.64 22.86 -11.09
C MET A 1 -4.15 21.58 -11.71
N ALA A 2 -3.70 21.24 -12.93
CA ALA A 2 -4.16 20.05 -13.63
C ALA A 2 -3.51 18.81 -13.01
N ALA A 3 -4.33 17.82 -12.66
CA ALA A 3 -3.86 16.49 -12.29
C ALA A 3 -4.05 15.60 -13.51
N THR A 4 -2.96 15.12 -14.10
CA THR A 4 -3.02 14.39 -15.37
C THR A 4 -3.13 12.90 -15.07
N THR A 5 -4.28 12.30 -15.39
CA THR A 5 -4.48 10.84 -15.32
C THR A 5 -4.12 10.12 -16.61
N ALA A 6 -3.89 10.86 -17.70
CA ALA A 6 -3.67 10.33 -19.03
C ALA A 6 -2.33 9.58 -19.16
N ASP A 7 -1.36 9.88 -18.30
CA ASP A 7 0.00 9.34 -18.39
C ASP A 7 0.28 8.19 -17.41
N PHE A 8 -0.76 7.60 -16.80
CA PHE A 8 -0.56 6.52 -15.85
C PHE A 8 -0.30 5.18 -16.56
N LEU A 9 0.96 4.76 -16.58
CA LEU A 9 1.44 3.52 -17.20
C LEU A 9 1.91 2.53 -16.13
N PRO A 10 1.00 1.76 -15.49
CA PRO A 10 1.41 0.82 -14.47
C PRO A 10 2.23 -0.33 -15.06
N THR A 11 3.41 -0.55 -14.49
CA THR A 11 4.35 -1.61 -14.88
C THR A 11 4.33 -2.78 -13.90
N ARG A 12 3.73 -2.59 -12.71
CA ARG A 12 3.69 -3.59 -11.65
C ARG A 12 2.29 -3.75 -11.08
N THR A 13 1.92 -4.99 -10.80
CA THR A 13 0.67 -5.34 -10.13
C THR A 13 0.92 -6.24 -8.94
N PHE A 14 0.40 -5.83 -7.80
CA PHE A 14 0.45 -6.57 -6.55
C PHE A 14 -0.95 -6.85 -6.02
N TYR A 15 -1.05 -7.88 -5.18
CA TYR A 15 -2.29 -8.19 -4.50
C TYR A 15 -2.05 -8.39 -3.01
N ILE A 16 -2.67 -7.53 -2.20
CA ILE A 16 -2.64 -7.61 -0.74
C ILE A 16 -3.71 -8.61 -0.32
N LEU A 17 -3.29 -9.73 0.29
CA LEU A 17 -4.24 -10.76 0.71
C LEU A 17 -5.25 -10.21 1.75
N PRO A 18 -6.50 -10.71 1.71
CA PRO A 18 -7.50 -10.35 2.71
C PRO A 18 -7.03 -10.65 4.14
N HIS A 19 -7.03 -9.64 4.99
CA HIS A 19 -6.66 -9.72 6.40
C HIS A 19 -7.73 -9.05 7.28
N CYS A 20 -7.67 -9.20 8.60
CA CYS A 20 -8.53 -8.58 9.62
C CYS A 20 -7.69 -8.05 10.80
N SER A 21 -8.31 -7.47 11.82
CA SER A 21 -7.58 -6.90 12.99
C SER A 21 -6.83 -7.95 13.82
N LEU A 22 -7.24 -9.23 13.74
CA LEU A 22 -6.59 -10.35 14.42
C LEU A 22 -5.47 -10.98 13.59
N THR A 23 -5.28 -10.56 12.34
CA THR A 23 -4.27 -11.14 11.46
C THR A 23 -2.87 -10.79 11.96
N LYS A 24 -2.04 -11.82 12.18
CA LYS A 24 -0.64 -11.68 12.62
C LYS A 24 0.29 -11.24 11.50
N SER A 25 -0.02 -11.60 10.25
CA SER A 25 0.81 -11.35 9.07
C SER A 25 -0.04 -10.99 7.85
N ILE A 26 0.32 -9.91 7.16
CA ILE A 26 -0.29 -9.49 5.89
C ILE A 26 0.66 -9.92 4.78
N GLN A 27 0.19 -10.75 3.86
CA GLN A 27 0.97 -11.22 2.72
C GLN A 27 0.59 -10.42 1.46
N ILE A 28 1.61 -10.12 0.66
CA ILE A 28 1.47 -9.40 -0.61
C ILE A 28 2.06 -10.28 -1.71
N LEU A 29 1.29 -10.49 -2.76
CA LEU A 29 1.66 -11.28 -3.92
C LEU A 29 2.09 -10.34 -5.07
N ASN A 30 3.13 -10.71 -5.81
CA ASN A 30 3.45 -10.06 -7.08
C ASN A 30 2.68 -10.78 -8.20
N LEU A 31 1.67 -10.12 -8.75
CA LEU A 31 0.85 -10.69 -9.83
C LEU A 31 1.33 -10.26 -11.22
N THR A 32 2.29 -9.35 -11.30
CA THR A 32 2.82 -8.83 -12.58
C THR A 32 3.13 -9.93 -13.60
N PRO A 33 3.87 -11.02 -13.28
CA PRO A 33 4.19 -12.04 -14.26
C PRO A 33 3.01 -12.96 -14.62
N HIS A 34 1.88 -12.87 -13.90
CA HIS A 34 0.74 -13.76 -14.04
C HIS A 34 -0.47 -13.10 -14.72
N LEU A 35 -0.40 -11.80 -15.00
CA LEU A 35 -1.49 -11.04 -15.60
C LEU A 35 -1.19 -10.76 -17.06
N THR A 36 -2.10 -11.20 -17.92
CA THR A 36 -2.05 -10.97 -19.37
C THR A 36 -2.97 -9.82 -19.80
N ALA A 37 -4.00 -9.53 -19.01
CA ALA A 37 -4.95 -8.46 -19.29
C ALA A 37 -4.32 -7.08 -19.03
N PRO A 38 -4.50 -6.09 -19.92
CA PRO A 38 -4.03 -4.74 -19.68
C PRO A 38 -4.78 -4.10 -18.51
N TYR A 39 -4.07 -3.21 -17.80
CA TYR A 39 -4.61 -2.48 -16.67
C TYR A 39 -5.89 -1.68 -17.00
N THR A 40 -6.02 -1.20 -18.23
CA THR A 40 -7.15 -0.40 -18.71
C THR A 40 -8.47 -1.16 -18.78
N ASP A 41 -8.44 -2.50 -18.68
CA ASP A 41 -9.64 -3.31 -18.77
C ASP A 41 -10.59 -3.05 -17.58
N PRO A 42 -11.90 -2.83 -17.82
CA PRO A 42 -12.87 -2.60 -16.76
C PRO A 42 -12.93 -3.72 -15.70
N GLY A 43 -12.57 -4.95 -16.10
CA GLY A 43 -12.53 -6.13 -15.24
C GLY A 43 -11.17 -6.43 -14.60
N PHE A 44 -10.13 -5.60 -14.83
CA PHE A 44 -8.75 -5.90 -14.44
C PHE A 44 -8.60 -6.26 -12.96
N ALA A 45 -9.19 -5.47 -12.06
CA ALA A 45 -9.09 -5.71 -10.62
C ALA A 45 -9.78 -7.02 -10.18
N ALA A 46 -10.87 -7.41 -10.86
CA ALA A 46 -11.56 -8.67 -10.60
C ALA A 46 -10.72 -9.86 -11.10
N HIS A 47 -10.11 -9.73 -12.28
CA HIS A 47 -9.19 -10.72 -12.84
C HIS A 47 -7.96 -10.91 -11.94
N ALA A 48 -7.32 -9.82 -11.48
CA ALA A 48 -6.21 -9.88 -10.53
C ALA A 48 -6.60 -10.61 -9.22
N LYS A 49 -7.79 -10.34 -8.69
CA LYS A 49 -8.33 -11.07 -7.53
C LYS A 49 -8.53 -12.56 -7.82
N GLN A 50 -8.96 -12.92 -9.03
CA GLN A 50 -9.15 -14.32 -9.42
C GLN A 50 -7.81 -15.05 -9.51
N VAL A 51 -6.80 -14.45 -10.15
CA VAL A 51 -5.43 -15.00 -10.24
C VAL A 51 -4.85 -15.22 -8.84
N ALA A 52 -4.98 -14.24 -7.94
CA ALA A 52 -4.54 -14.39 -6.56
C ALA A 52 -5.24 -15.53 -5.80
N LYS A 53 -6.51 -15.82 -6.12
CA LYS A 53 -7.30 -16.87 -5.48
C LYS A 53 -7.01 -18.27 -5.99
N GLN A 54 -6.55 -18.40 -7.23
CA GLN A 54 -6.20 -19.70 -7.81
C GLN A 54 -5.02 -20.37 -7.06
N GLY A 55 -4.27 -19.60 -6.25
CA GLY A 55 -3.11 -20.09 -5.53
C GLY A 55 -1.89 -20.18 -6.45
N GLY A 56 -0.79 -20.73 -5.93
CA GLY A 56 0.44 -20.94 -6.71
C GLY A 56 1.34 -19.70 -6.85
N VAL A 57 0.87 -18.51 -6.50
CA VAL A 57 1.72 -17.31 -6.40
C VAL A 57 2.27 -17.19 -4.98
N ALA A 58 3.58 -17.34 -4.83
CA ALA A 58 4.25 -17.14 -3.55
C ALA A 58 4.18 -15.67 -3.12
N PRO A 59 4.04 -15.37 -1.81
CA PRO A 59 4.18 -14.00 -1.32
C PRO A 59 5.57 -13.44 -1.65
N CYS A 60 5.64 -12.19 -2.07
CA CYS A 60 6.90 -11.48 -2.29
C CYS A 60 7.24 -10.54 -1.13
N ILE A 61 6.24 -10.14 -0.33
CA ILE A 61 6.41 -9.33 0.88
C ILE A 61 5.47 -9.87 1.96
N THR A 62 5.97 -9.95 3.20
CA THR A 62 5.17 -10.25 4.38
C THR A 62 5.31 -9.14 5.41
N VAL A 63 4.21 -8.55 5.86
CA VAL A 63 4.16 -7.57 6.96
C VAL A 63 3.69 -8.28 8.22
N GLN A 64 4.59 -8.52 9.16
CA GLN A 64 4.33 -9.28 10.39
C GLN A 64 4.26 -8.36 11.61
N LYS A 65 3.26 -8.59 12.46
CA LYS A 65 3.12 -7.90 13.75
C LYS A 65 4.22 -8.34 14.71
N ALA A 66 5.04 -7.41 15.16
CA ALA A 66 6.22 -7.67 16.01
C ALA A 66 5.92 -7.57 17.53
N ASN A 67 4.77 -7.01 17.91
CA ASN A 67 4.35 -6.90 19.31
C ASN A 67 2.86 -7.09 19.49
N LEU A 68 2.40 -7.45 20.69
CA LEU A 68 0.99 -7.71 20.98
C LEU A 68 0.08 -6.50 20.75
N LEU A 69 0.57 -5.28 20.98
CA LEU A 69 -0.18 -4.05 20.77
C LEU A 69 -0.39 -3.70 19.29
N GLY A 70 0.41 -4.28 18.38
CA GLY A 70 0.29 -4.02 16.94
C GLY A 70 0.70 -2.60 16.58
N THR A 71 1.67 -2.06 17.30
CA THR A 71 2.31 -0.77 17.04
C THR A 71 3.66 -0.92 16.35
N ARG A 72 4.22 -2.13 16.30
CA ARG A 72 5.44 -2.44 15.55
C ARG A 72 5.20 -3.60 14.59
N TYR A 73 5.66 -3.44 13.36
CA TYR A 73 5.62 -4.44 12.31
C TYR A 73 7.01 -4.60 11.69
N MET A 74 7.32 -5.83 11.28
CA MET A 74 8.47 -6.15 10.44
C MET A 74 7.97 -6.41 9.02
N VAL A 75 8.68 -5.88 8.04
CA VAL A 75 8.42 -6.10 6.62
C VAL A 75 9.52 -6.99 6.10
N LEU A 76 9.15 -8.17 5.61
CA LEU A 76 10.07 -9.27 5.30
C LEU A 76 9.96 -9.65 3.82
N ASP A 77 11.08 -10.07 3.25
CA ASP A 77 11.16 -10.75 1.95
C ASP A 77 11.17 -12.27 2.17
N PRO A 78 10.04 -12.96 2.01
CA PRO A 78 9.99 -14.41 2.17
C PRO A 78 10.77 -15.17 1.09
N THR A 79 11.12 -14.53 -0.03
CA THR A 79 11.91 -15.17 -1.11
C THR A 79 13.40 -15.23 -0.78
N ASP A 80 13.86 -14.37 0.13
CA ASP A 80 15.25 -14.26 0.59
C ASP A 80 15.33 -14.59 2.09
N ASN A 81 14.97 -15.82 2.48
CA ASN A 81 15.05 -16.32 3.85
C ASN A 81 14.43 -15.38 4.92
N ASN A 82 13.30 -14.75 4.61
CA ASN A 82 12.66 -13.74 5.46
C ASN A 82 13.57 -12.55 5.82
N ARG A 83 14.44 -12.12 4.90
CA ARG A 83 15.28 -10.94 5.08
C ARG A 83 14.42 -9.73 5.42
N GLU A 84 14.84 -8.98 6.43
CA GLU A 84 14.17 -7.74 6.80
C GLU A 84 14.36 -6.67 5.72
N LEU A 85 13.25 -6.14 5.21
CA LEU A 85 13.22 -5.06 4.23
C LEU A 85 12.99 -3.69 4.89
N ALA A 86 12.17 -3.66 5.94
CA ALA A 86 11.84 -2.46 6.70
C ALA A 86 11.21 -2.80 8.06
N THR A 87 11.21 -1.84 8.98
CA THR A 87 10.33 -1.83 10.16
C THR A 87 9.29 -0.73 10.03
N TRP A 88 8.09 -0.99 10.55
CA TRP A 88 7.02 -0.01 10.59
C TRP A 88 6.49 0.16 12.01
N LYS A 89 6.61 1.38 12.54
CA LYS A 89 5.99 1.82 13.78
C LYS A 89 4.64 2.48 13.45
N ALA A 90 3.56 1.79 13.74
CA ALA A 90 2.20 2.30 13.62
C ALA A 90 1.80 3.11 14.87
N PRO A 91 1.01 4.16 14.71
CA PRO A 91 0.48 4.93 15.83
C PRO A 91 -0.52 4.10 16.64
N LEU A 92 -0.70 4.46 17.92
CA LEU A 92 -1.73 3.89 18.78
C LEU A 92 -3.14 4.39 18.45
N THR A 93 -3.25 5.55 17.81
CA THR A 93 -4.53 6.16 17.40
C THR A 93 -4.53 6.48 15.91
N SER A 94 -5.70 6.64 15.30
CA SER A 94 -5.80 6.97 13.87
C SER A 94 -5.30 8.37 13.48
N PHE A 95 -4.96 9.21 14.46
CA PHE A 95 -4.42 10.56 14.29
C PHE A 95 -2.89 10.61 14.33
N GLY A 96 -2.22 9.53 14.71
CA GLY A 96 -0.76 9.51 14.73
C GLY A 96 -0.12 9.22 13.36
N SER A 97 1.11 9.68 13.21
CA SER A 97 1.94 9.39 12.04
C SER A 97 2.48 7.96 12.09
N SER A 98 2.62 7.32 10.93
CA SER A 98 3.34 6.06 10.81
C SER A 98 4.79 6.34 10.45
N HIS A 99 5.72 5.63 11.08
CA HIS A 99 7.15 5.74 10.78
C HIS A 99 7.64 4.42 10.19
N ILE A 100 8.24 4.48 9.02
CA ILE A 100 8.81 3.33 8.32
C ILE A 100 10.31 3.54 8.24
N SER A 101 11.10 2.59 8.71
CA SER A 101 12.56 2.66 8.73
C SER A 101 13.14 1.48 7.96
N PHE A 102 14.27 1.69 7.29
CA PHE A 102 14.91 0.69 6.43
C PHE A 102 16.27 0.30 7.02
N PRO A 103 16.73 -0.95 6.81
CA PRO A 103 18.08 -1.35 7.20
C PRO A 103 19.17 -0.51 6.52
N PRO A 104 20.37 -0.39 7.11
CA PRO A 104 21.52 0.25 6.44
C PRO A 104 21.79 -0.38 5.08
N GLY A 105 22.02 0.45 4.05
CA GLY A 105 22.27 -0.01 2.68
C GLY A 105 21.04 -0.56 1.96
N SER A 106 19.82 -0.36 2.49
CA SER A 106 18.59 -0.76 1.80
C SER A 106 18.48 -0.11 0.42
N ARG A 107 18.16 -0.92 -0.58
CA ARG A 107 17.87 -0.46 -1.95
C ARG A 107 16.59 0.37 -2.07
N HIS A 108 15.71 0.30 -1.07
CA HIS A 108 14.38 0.92 -1.11
C HIS A 108 14.37 2.36 -0.60
N SER A 109 15.15 2.63 0.46
CA SER A 109 15.40 3.99 0.93
C SER A 109 16.58 4.03 1.90
N SER A 110 17.35 5.11 1.84
CA SER A 110 18.42 5.42 2.79
C SER A 110 17.91 6.08 4.08
N HIS A 111 16.65 6.54 4.10
CA HIS A 111 16.09 7.31 5.21
C HIS A 111 14.73 6.77 5.64
N ALA A 112 14.35 7.08 6.88
CA ALA A 112 13.03 6.76 7.38
C ALA A 112 11.96 7.62 6.69
N ILE A 113 10.81 7.00 6.39
CA ILE A 113 9.64 7.65 5.83
C ILE A 113 8.63 7.89 6.94
N THR A 114 8.13 9.12 7.03
CA THR A 114 7.04 9.48 7.93
C THR A 114 5.76 9.73 7.13
N LEU A 115 4.75 8.90 7.37
CA LEU A 115 3.44 9.00 6.73
C LEU A 115 2.45 9.74 7.63
N SER A 116 2.15 10.97 7.25
CA SER A 116 1.21 11.87 7.93
C SER A 116 -0.19 11.25 8.02
N SER A 117 -0.86 11.47 9.15
CA SER A 117 -2.22 10.99 9.42
C SER A 117 -3.32 11.79 8.77
N PHE A 118 -3.14 13.11 8.77
CA PHE A 118 -4.13 14.07 8.34
C PHE A 118 -4.12 14.18 6.82
N LEU A 119 -2.95 14.45 6.25
CA LEU A 119 -2.77 14.67 4.83
C LEU A 119 -2.61 13.37 4.03
N LYS A 120 -2.31 12.24 4.69
CA LYS A 120 -1.94 10.96 4.04
C LYS A 120 -0.77 11.15 3.06
N THR A 121 0.14 12.05 3.40
CA THR A 121 1.32 12.39 2.63
C THR A 121 2.58 11.83 3.26
N PHE A 122 3.59 11.60 2.43
CA PHE A 122 4.94 11.25 2.85
C PHE A 122 5.94 11.80 1.83
N THR A 123 7.22 11.86 2.20
CA THR A 123 8.30 12.25 1.30
C THR A 123 9.24 11.06 1.13
N HIS A 124 9.64 10.78 -0.11
CA HIS A 124 10.64 9.77 -0.44
C HIS A 124 11.58 10.34 -1.49
N ASN A 125 12.90 10.29 -1.22
CA ASN A 125 13.95 10.87 -2.07
C ASN A 125 13.68 12.34 -2.46
N SER A 126 13.30 13.16 -1.48
CA SER A 126 12.93 14.58 -1.65
C SER A 126 11.68 14.85 -2.49
N THR A 127 10.97 13.81 -2.92
CA THR A 127 9.73 13.94 -3.68
C THR A 127 8.51 13.75 -2.77
N PRO A 128 7.53 14.67 -2.76
CA PRO A 128 6.30 14.51 -2.00
C PRO A 128 5.34 13.53 -2.69
N TYR A 129 4.69 12.71 -1.87
CA TYR A 129 3.64 11.79 -2.30
C TYR A 129 2.39 11.95 -1.44
N ALA A 130 1.23 11.74 -2.04
CA ALA A 130 -0.07 11.89 -1.37
C ALA A 130 -1.03 10.77 -1.77
N TRP A 131 -1.52 10.03 -0.77
CA TRP A 131 -2.62 9.09 -0.97
C TRP A 131 -3.98 9.79 -0.88
N GLN A 132 -4.72 9.78 -1.97
CA GLN A 132 -6.04 10.40 -2.07
C GLN A 132 -7.12 9.33 -2.25
N HIS A 133 -8.29 9.57 -1.68
CA HIS A 133 -9.45 8.71 -1.94
C HIS A 133 -10.00 9.03 -3.32
N GLY A 134 -10.56 8.02 -3.99
CA GLY A 134 -11.43 8.28 -5.13
C GLY A 134 -12.68 9.06 -4.73
N HIS A 135 -13.53 9.35 -5.73
CA HIS A 135 -14.83 10.00 -5.54
C HIS A 135 -15.64 9.35 -4.38
N LEU A 136 -16.57 10.10 -3.75
CA LEU A 136 -17.29 9.69 -2.53
C LEU A 136 -18.01 8.33 -2.61
N LEU A 137 -18.38 7.90 -3.83
CA LEU A 137 -18.99 6.59 -4.14
C LEU A 137 -17.98 5.42 -4.18
N HIS A 138 -16.68 5.72 -4.11
CA HIS A 138 -15.58 4.76 -4.25
C HIS A 138 -14.65 4.78 -3.03
N ARG A 139 -15.22 4.75 -1.81
CA ARG A 139 -14.48 4.74 -0.52
C ARG A 139 -13.46 3.60 -0.35
N ASN A 140 -13.51 2.61 -1.25
CA ASN A 140 -12.64 1.44 -1.28
C ASN A 140 -11.53 1.54 -2.35
N ARG A 141 -11.33 2.73 -2.93
CA ARG A 141 -10.29 3.00 -3.92
C ARG A 141 -9.39 4.14 -3.45
N PHE A 142 -8.09 3.97 -3.62
CA PHE A 142 -7.10 5.02 -3.34
C PHE A 142 -6.20 5.22 -4.56
N SER A 143 -5.72 6.44 -4.73
CA SER A 143 -4.73 6.81 -5.73
C SER A 143 -3.53 7.43 -5.02
N LEU A 144 -2.32 7.03 -5.41
CA LEU A 144 -1.09 7.65 -4.97
C LEU A 144 -0.64 8.66 -6.01
N TRP A 145 -0.49 9.89 -5.59
CA TRP A 145 0.00 10.99 -6.41
C TRP A 145 1.40 11.37 -5.99
N MET A 146 2.27 11.60 -6.96
CA MET A 146 3.57 12.23 -6.82
C MET A 146 3.43 13.72 -7.16
N GLU A 147 4.03 14.61 -6.37
CA GLU A 147 4.12 16.03 -6.68
C GLU A 147 5.45 16.34 -7.37
N LEU A 148 5.38 16.96 -8.55
CA LEU A 148 6.54 17.37 -9.32
C LEU A 148 7.02 18.76 -8.87
N PRO A 149 8.31 19.12 -9.09
CA PRO A 149 8.83 20.45 -8.77
C PRO A 149 8.06 21.60 -9.46
N THR A 150 7.42 21.32 -10.60
CA THR A 150 6.58 22.26 -11.35
C THR A 150 5.23 22.54 -10.67
N GLY A 151 4.89 21.84 -9.59
CA GLY A 151 3.58 21.88 -8.92
C GLY A 151 2.52 20.99 -9.57
N GLU A 152 2.83 20.30 -10.66
CA GLU A 152 1.95 19.29 -11.25
C GLU A 152 1.91 18.02 -10.38
N ARG A 153 0.78 17.30 -10.44
CA ARG A 153 0.63 16.00 -9.79
C ARG A 153 0.52 14.89 -10.82
N ARG A 154 1.37 13.87 -10.66
CA ARG A 154 1.35 12.65 -11.48
C ARG A 154 0.80 11.48 -10.68
N LEU A 155 -0.10 10.72 -11.28
CA LEU A 155 -0.61 9.48 -10.69
C LEU A 155 0.45 8.39 -10.83
N VAL A 156 0.84 7.75 -9.72
CA VAL A 156 1.91 6.73 -9.72
C VAL A 156 1.45 5.37 -9.17
N ALA A 157 0.34 5.32 -8.43
CA ALA A 157 -0.26 4.05 -8.04
C ALA A 157 -1.76 4.16 -7.83
N ARG A 158 -2.45 3.02 -7.88
CA ARG A 158 -3.86 2.90 -7.56
C ARG A 158 -4.11 1.61 -6.78
N TYR A 159 -5.07 1.68 -5.86
CA TYR A 159 -5.54 0.55 -5.06
C TYR A 159 -7.03 0.34 -5.26
N TRP A 160 -7.45 -0.93 -5.34
CA TRP A 160 -8.84 -1.36 -5.35
C TRP A 160 -9.10 -2.44 -4.32
N GLN A 161 -10.02 -2.13 -3.40
CA GLN A 161 -10.67 -3.13 -2.57
C GLN A 161 -12.04 -3.47 -3.15
N GLY A 162 -12.37 -4.76 -3.19
CA GLY A 162 -13.71 -5.23 -3.53
C GLY A 162 -14.75 -4.86 -2.45
N CYS A 163 -16.00 -5.28 -2.64
CA CYS A 163 -17.05 -5.15 -1.63
C CYS A 163 -16.95 -6.28 -0.58
N ASP A 164 -15.79 -6.40 0.07
CA ASP A 164 -15.54 -7.44 1.07
C ASP A 164 -15.36 -6.78 2.45
N TRP A 165 -15.85 -7.45 3.50
CA TRP A 165 -15.68 -7.00 4.89
C TRP A 165 -14.21 -7.11 5.34
N ARG A 166 -13.43 -7.96 4.66
CA ARG A 166 -11.98 -8.05 4.83
C ARG A 166 -11.28 -6.96 4.03
N THR A 167 -10.12 -6.52 4.51
CA THR A 167 -9.27 -5.55 3.81
C THR A 167 -8.16 -6.29 3.11
N GLY A 168 -7.90 -5.87 1.89
CA GLY A 168 -7.11 -6.56 0.90
C GLY A 168 -7.58 -6.06 -0.46
N GLY A 169 -6.78 -6.27 -1.49
CA GLY A 169 -7.07 -5.66 -2.77
C GLY A 169 -5.88 -5.62 -3.70
N THR A 170 -6.17 -5.17 -4.91
CA THR A 170 -5.18 -5.03 -5.98
C THR A 170 -4.51 -3.67 -5.85
N VAL A 171 -3.19 -3.63 -5.91
CA VAL A 171 -2.38 -2.42 -6.08
C VAL A 171 -1.73 -2.50 -7.46
N VAL A 172 -1.84 -1.44 -8.25
CA VAL A 172 -1.03 -1.27 -9.45
C VAL A 172 -0.20 -0.02 -9.30
N LEU A 173 1.03 -0.05 -9.78
CA LEU A 173 1.94 1.07 -9.69
C LEU A 173 2.83 1.17 -10.92
N ASP A 174 3.29 2.39 -11.17
CA ASP A 174 4.36 2.68 -12.11
C ASP A 174 5.70 2.56 -11.36
N GLY A 175 6.38 1.44 -11.57
CA GLY A 175 7.61 1.09 -10.87
C GLY A 175 8.82 1.96 -11.24
N GLU A 176 8.71 2.75 -12.31
CA GLU A 176 9.75 3.73 -12.68
C GLU A 176 9.60 5.02 -11.87
N GLN A 177 8.40 5.31 -11.36
CA GLN A 177 8.11 6.54 -10.64
C GLN A 177 8.11 6.37 -9.12
N VAL A 178 7.79 5.18 -8.59
CA VAL A 178 7.74 4.95 -7.15
C VAL A 178 8.34 3.59 -6.77
N ASP A 179 9.13 3.56 -5.69
CA ASP A 179 9.63 2.31 -5.15
C ASP A 179 8.47 1.40 -4.70
N GLU A 180 8.51 0.15 -5.16
CA GLU A 180 7.47 -0.86 -4.95
C GLU A 180 7.18 -1.09 -3.47
N LEU A 181 8.23 -1.26 -2.67
CA LEU A 181 8.11 -1.54 -1.24
C LEU A 181 7.50 -0.34 -0.51
N VAL A 182 7.98 0.87 -0.81
CA VAL A 182 7.49 2.13 -0.22
C VAL A 182 6.01 2.33 -0.53
N ALA A 183 5.59 2.16 -1.78
CA ALA A 183 4.18 2.27 -2.16
C ALA A 183 3.31 1.23 -1.43
N LEU A 184 3.75 -0.03 -1.38
CA LEU A 184 3.01 -1.12 -0.73
C LEU A 184 2.88 -0.93 0.78
N ILE A 185 3.96 -0.60 1.49
CA ILE A 185 3.92 -0.45 2.95
C ILE A 185 3.13 0.79 3.37
N THR A 186 3.23 1.91 2.63
CA THR A 186 2.42 3.10 2.91
C THR A 186 0.94 2.84 2.61
N CYS A 187 0.63 2.06 1.57
CA CYS A 187 -0.74 1.59 1.31
C CYS A 187 -1.28 0.76 2.48
N VAL A 188 -0.54 -0.26 2.94
CA VAL A 188 -0.92 -1.09 4.10
C VAL A 188 -1.10 -0.24 5.36
N ALA A 189 -0.25 0.77 5.58
CA ALA A 189 -0.39 1.68 6.71
C ALA A 189 -1.69 2.49 6.66
N ILE A 190 -2.12 2.94 5.48
CA ILE A 190 -3.40 3.61 5.29
C ILE A 190 -4.57 2.67 5.53
N LEU A 191 -4.48 1.42 5.05
CA LEU A 191 -5.51 0.41 5.25
C LEU A 191 -5.70 0.10 6.74
N LYS A 192 -4.60 -0.06 7.49
CA LYS A 192 -4.65 -0.22 8.96
C LYS A 192 -5.30 1.00 9.61
N ARG A 193 -4.91 2.22 9.23
CA ARG A 193 -5.47 3.45 9.79
C ARG A 193 -6.96 3.58 9.50
N LYS A 194 -7.40 3.27 8.28
CA LYS A 194 -8.83 3.29 7.89
C LYS A 194 -9.65 2.39 8.80
N ARG A 195 -9.16 1.18 9.08
CA ARG A 195 -9.81 0.24 10.02
C ARG A 195 -9.84 0.77 11.43
N GLN A 196 -8.71 1.30 11.88
CA GLN A 196 -8.60 1.85 13.20
C GLN A 196 -9.60 2.99 13.43
N ARG A 197 -9.80 3.88 12.44
CA ARG A 197 -10.87 4.88 12.48
C ARG A 197 -12.26 4.25 12.61
N GLN A 198 -12.53 3.19 11.86
CA GLN A 198 -13.81 2.48 11.95
C GLN A 198 -14.03 1.88 13.34
N SER A 199 -13.00 1.29 13.95
CA SER A 199 -13.07 0.77 15.32
C SER A 199 -13.22 1.86 16.38
N GLU A 200 -12.47 2.97 16.26
CA GLU A 200 -12.57 4.12 17.15
C GLU A 200 -13.96 4.79 17.07
N SER A 201 -14.54 4.89 15.87
CA SER A 201 -15.91 5.40 15.69
C SER A 201 -16.99 4.44 16.19
N ALA A 202 -16.74 3.13 16.17
CA ALA A 202 -17.70 2.12 16.63
C ALA A 202 -17.68 1.91 18.15
N GLY A 203 -16.50 2.04 18.78
CA GLY A 203 -16.30 1.88 20.23
C GLY A 203 -16.61 3.12 21.07
N GLY A 204 -16.97 4.24 20.46
CA GLY A 204 -17.40 5.47 21.14
C GLY A 204 -18.89 5.49 21.49
N ARG A 205 -19.52 4.33 21.71
CA ARG A 205 -20.90 4.18 22.17
C ARG A 205 -20.92 3.52 23.54
#